data_AF-A0AAN6GYB0-F1
#
_entry.id   AF-A0AAN6GYB0-F1
#
_cell.length_a   1.000
_cell.length_b   1.000
_cell.length_c   1.000
_cell.angle_alpha   90.00
_cell.angle_beta   90.00
_cell.angle_gamma   90.00
#
_symmetry.space_group_name_H-M   'P 1'
#
loop_
_entity.id
_entity.type
_entity.pdbx_description
1 polymer ?
#
loop_
_entity_poly.entity_id
_entity_poly.type
_entity_poly.pdbx_seq_one_letter_code
_entity_poly.pdbx_strand_id
1 'polypeptide(L)'
;MIFNVLALPTLALLVSAASLTPRAASYINPKTYGGSSLGYFANSTNGEPLNVIVTGIPSLANFSSWYKAIGFGKECLGLHSGGAMQAFIDSRGAFDQQGEIRFAYGENPDGEGSCFESLAGGNHFRYWQQQKTNAWFLAASHEENLFEHHTIEPNGYNIGRDEIVKSATKPSTYKGMHFNATVKYVTGLLPTGSQGINHGIAIDGKTAVLRVTVS
;
A
#
# COMPACT_ATOMS: atom_id res chain seq x y z
N MET A 1 -14.33 36.85 -74.10
CA MET A 1 -13.64 36.05 -73.08
C MET A 1 -13.62 36.84 -71.77
N ILE A 2 -14.53 36.56 -70.84
CA ILE A 2 -14.38 36.92 -69.41
C ILE A 2 -15.05 35.78 -68.63
N PHE A 3 -14.26 34.99 -67.91
CA PHE A 3 -14.72 33.96 -66.98
C PHE A 3 -15.11 34.64 -65.67
N ASN A 4 -16.29 34.32 -65.11
CA ASN A 4 -16.62 34.67 -63.73
C ASN A 4 -16.76 33.39 -62.91
N VAL A 5 -15.87 33.28 -61.93
CA VAL A 5 -15.61 32.10 -61.10
C VAL A 5 -16.64 32.03 -59.97
N LEU A 6 -17.34 30.90 -59.84
CA LEU A 6 -18.17 30.60 -58.67
C LEU A 6 -17.27 30.27 -57.47
N ALA A 7 -17.39 31.04 -56.39
CA ALA A 7 -16.76 30.74 -55.12
C ALA A 7 -17.63 29.74 -54.32
N LEU A 8 -17.08 28.56 -54.03
CA LEU A 8 -17.70 27.61 -53.08
C LEU A 8 -17.31 27.99 -51.64
N PRO A 9 -18.26 27.91 -50.68
CA PRO A 9 -17.94 28.10 -49.27
C PRO A 9 -17.27 26.82 -48.73
N THR A 10 -16.04 26.94 -48.26
CA THR A 10 -15.36 25.87 -47.51
C THR A 10 -15.92 25.80 -46.10
N LEU A 11 -16.66 24.73 -45.80
CA LEU A 11 -17.13 24.42 -44.45
C LEU A 11 -15.95 23.89 -43.63
N ALA A 12 -15.38 24.72 -42.75
CA ALA A 12 -14.32 24.32 -41.84
C ALA A 12 -14.90 23.46 -40.71
N LEU A 13 -14.60 22.16 -40.72
CA LEU A 13 -14.88 21.25 -39.61
C LEU A 13 -13.95 21.59 -38.43
N LEU A 14 -14.52 22.20 -37.39
CA LEU A 14 -13.85 22.37 -36.10
C LEU A 14 -13.75 21.01 -35.40
N VAL A 15 -12.59 20.36 -35.53
CA VAL A 15 -12.27 19.16 -34.75
C VAL A 15 -11.92 19.62 -33.32
N SER A 16 -12.84 19.41 -32.37
CA SER A 16 -12.57 19.64 -30.96
C SER A 16 -11.59 18.59 -30.45
N ALA A 17 -10.32 18.96 -30.32
CA ALA A 17 -9.34 18.14 -29.61
C ALA A 17 -9.77 18.04 -28.14
N ALA A 18 -10.26 16.88 -27.72
CA ALA A 18 -10.51 16.61 -26.33
C ALA A 18 -9.18 16.70 -25.58
N SER A 19 -9.04 17.69 -24.69
CA SER A 19 -7.90 17.80 -23.80
C SER A 19 -7.79 16.51 -22.98
N LEU A 20 -6.71 15.74 -23.19
CA LEU A 20 -6.38 14.61 -22.35
C LEU A 20 -6.04 15.13 -20.96
N THR A 21 -7.02 15.19 -20.06
CA THR A 21 -6.76 15.49 -18.66
C THR A 21 -5.84 14.40 -18.12
N PRO A 22 -4.64 14.73 -17.61
CA PRO A 22 -3.78 13.74 -17.01
C PRO A 22 -4.56 13.01 -15.91
N ARG A 23 -4.56 11.68 -15.94
CA ARG A 23 -5.17 10.90 -14.87
C ARG A 23 -4.48 11.30 -13.56
N ALA A 24 -5.27 11.72 -12.57
CA ALA A 24 -4.75 12.02 -11.25
C ALA A 24 -3.89 10.84 -10.75
N ALA A 25 -2.72 11.15 -10.20
CA ALA A 25 -1.79 10.15 -9.71
C ALA A 25 -2.48 9.28 -8.64
N SER A 26 -2.30 7.96 -8.73
CA SER A 26 -2.93 7.02 -7.80
C SER A 26 -2.31 7.03 -6.41
N TYR A 27 -1.12 7.63 -6.25
CA TYR A 27 -0.46 8.03 -5.01
C TYR A 27 0.52 9.18 -5.32
N ILE A 28 0.94 9.93 -4.31
CA ILE A 28 1.95 10.98 -4.40
C ILE A 28 3.17 10.56 -3.57
N ASN A 29 4.37 10.76 -4.10
CA ASN A 29 5.61 10.43 -3.40
C ASN A 29 5.75 11.28 -2.12
N PRO A 30 5.91 10.67 -0.92
CA PRO A 30 6.10 11.38 0.35
C PRO A 30 7.17 12.47 0.33
N LYS A 31 8.24 12.30 -0.46
CA LYS A 31 9.33 13.29 -0.60
C LYS A 31 8.84 14.66 -1.09
N THR A 32 7.72 14.70 -1.83
CA THR A 32 7.11 15.97 -2.29
C THR A 32 6.58 16.82 -1.15
N TYR A 33 6.35 16.23 0.02
CA TYR A 33 5.91 16.90 1.23
C TYR A 33 7.04 17.10 2.26
N GLY A 34 8.27 16.70 1.94
CA GLY A 34 9.40 16.66 2.90
C GLY A 34 9.43 15.38 3.75
N GLY A 35 8.57 14.40 3.45
CA GLY A 35 8.53 13.11 4.13
C GLY A 35 9.29 12.00 3.39
N SER A 36 9.01 10.76 3.77
CA SER A 36 9.66 9.57 3.19
C SER A 36 8.70 8.38 3.14
N SER A 37 9.07 7.34 2.39
CA SER A 37 8.40 6.04 2.45
C SER A 37 8.95 5.18 3.59
N LEU A 38 9.31 5.78 4.72
CA LEU A 38 9.77 5.11 5.94
C LEU A 38 8.89 5.54 7.12
N GLY A 39 8.55 4.57 7.97
CA GLY A 39 7.88 4.76 9.25
C GLY A 39 8.89 4.66 10.39
N TYR A 40 8.73 5.48 11.42
CA TYR A 40 9.67 5.55 12.54
C TYR A 40 8.95 5.44 13.87
N PHE A 41 9.53 4.67 14.79
CA PHE A 41 9.18 4.74 16.21
C PHE A 41 9.89 5.93 16.87
N ALA A 42 9.31 6.50 17.93
CA ALA A 42 9.77 7.74 18.57
C ALA A 42 11.27 7.80 18.93
N ASN A 43 11.91 6.64 19.16
CA ASN A 43 13.32 6.54 19.55
C ASN A 43 14.18 5.75 18.54
N SER A 44 13.68 5.54 17.31
CA SER A 44 14.42 4.83 16.27
C SER A 44 14.99 5.78 15.22
N THR A 45 16.26 5.62 14.90
CA THR A 45 16.91 6.32 13.79
C THR A 45 16.75 5.58 12.45
N ASN A 46 16.41 4.30 12.50
CA ASN A 46 16.13 3.47 11.33
C ASN A 46 14.61 3.30 11.15
N GLY A 47 14.15 3.28 9.91
CA GLY A 47 12.72 3.21 9.61
C GLY A 47 12.29 1.87 9.04
N GLU A 48 11.03 1.52 9.26
CA GLU A 48 10.39 0.41 8.55
C GLU A 48 9.92 0.86 7.16
N PRO A 49 10.12 0.05 6.11
CA PRO A 49 9.80 0.44 4.75
C PRO A 49 8.30 0.38 4.47
N LEU A 50 7.73 1.49 3.99
CA LEU A 50 6.39 1.55 3.42
C LEU A 50 6.44 0.96 2.00
N ASN A 51 6.58 -0.36 1.92
CA ASN A 51 6.93 -1.15 0.74
C ASN A 51 5.72 -1.66 -0.07
N VAL A 52 4.48 -1.39 0.38
CA VAL A 52 3.25 -1.64 -0.38
C VAL A 52 2.40 -0.37 -0.45
N ILE A 53 1.82 -0.08 -1.61
CA ILE A 53 0.83 0.98 -1.81
C ILE A 53 -0.45 0.38 -2.40
N VAL A 54 -1.59 0.55 -1.74
CA VAL A 54 -2.89 0.06 -2.20
C VAL A 54 -3.75 1.22 -2.68
N THR A 55 -4.31 1.07 -3.89
CA THR A 55 -5.10 2.10 -4.57
C THR A 55 -6.42 1.52 -5.08
N GLY A 56 -7.43 2.36 -5.31
CA GLY A 56 -8.73 1.95 -5.85
C GLY A 56 -9.79 1.56 -4.81
N ILE A 57 -9.42 1.51 -3.53
CA ILE A 57 -10.33 1.24 -2.40
C ILE A 57 -10.22 2.36 -1.33
N PRO A 58 -10.83 3.53 -1.58
CA PRO A 58 -10.57 4.73 -0.77
C PRO A 58 -11.22 4.73 0.62
N SER A 59 -12.25 3.91 0.86
CA SER A 59 -12.90 3.87 2.17
C SER A 59 -12.17 2.89 3.10
N LEU A 60 -12.05 3.25 4.38
CA LEU A 60 -11.52 2.35 5.41
C LEU A 60 -12.32 1.04 5.50
N ALA A 61 -13.63 1.09 5.27
CA ALA A 61 -14.50 -0.09 5.27
C ALA A 61 -14.15 -1.08 4.14
N ASN A 62 -13.89 -0.59 2.91
CA ASN A 62 -13.52 -1.44 1.79
C ASN A 62 -12.06 -1.91 1.92
N PHE A 63 -11.17 -1.06 2.43
CA PHE A 63 -9.80 -1.46 2.77
C PHE A 63 -9.79 -2.57 3.83
N SER A 64 -10.64 -2.45 4.84
CA SER A 64 -10.82 -3.48 5.85
C SER A 64 -11.31 -4.79 5.28
N SER A 65 -12.35 -4.72 4.46
CA SER A 65 -12.91 -5.90 3.79
C SER A 65 -11.92 -6.56 2.83
N TRP A 66 -11.10 -5.76 2.15
CA TRP A 66 -10.06 -6.24 1.26
C TRP A 66 -8.96 -7.01 2.01
N TYR A 67 -8.38 -6.44 3.08
CA TYR A 67 -7.32 -7.17 3.80
C TYR A 67 -7.85 -8.48 4.41
N LYS A 68 -9.12 -8.52 4.83
CA LYS A 68 -9.79 -9.75 5.27
C LYS A 68 -9.96 -10.77 4.16
N ALA A 69 -10.32 -10.32 2.96
CA ALA A 69 -10.44 -11.18 1.78
C ALA A 69 -9.11 -11.83 1.39
N ILE A 70 -7.97 -11.18 1.66
CA ILE A 70 -6.62 -11.70 1.32
C ILE A 70 -5.95 -12.45 2.48
N GLY A 71 -6.70 -12.79 3.53
CA GLY A 71 -6.24 -13.66 4.62
C GLY A 71 -5.63 -12.94 5.82
N PHE A 72 -5.87 -11.64 5.96
CA PHE A 72 -5.37 -10.86 7.10
C PHE A 72 -6.50 -10.47 8.05
N GLY A 73 -6.16 -10.26 9.32
CA GLY A 73 -7.09 -9.88 10.38
C GLY A 73 -6.49 -8.82 11.29
N LYS A 74 -7.32 -8.28 12.18
CA LYS A 74 -6.78 -7.50 13.30
C LYS A 74 -5.93 -8.42 14.19
N GLU A 75 -5.03 -7.82 14.95
CA GLU A 75 -4.29 -8.49 16.01
C GLU A 75 -5.20 -9.19 17.03
N CYS A 76 -4.66 -10.21 17.69
CA CYS A 76 -5.34 -10.97 18.74
C CYS A 76 -5.75 -10.06 19.90
N LEU A 77 -7.04 -9.86 20.13
CA LEU A 77 -7.61 -9.09 21.24
C LEU A 77 -7.05 -7.67 21.43
N GLY A 78 -6.44 -7.07 20.41
CA GLY A 78 -5.77 -5.76 20.54
C GLY A 78 -4.41 -5.81 21.23
N LEU A 79 -3.80 -6.99 21.36
CA LEU A 79 -2.52 -7.18 22.01
C LEU A 79 -1.37 -6.88 21.03
N HIS A 80 -0.91 -5.62 21.00
CA HIS A 80 0.41 -5.29 20.45
C HIS A 80 1.39 -4.93 21.55
N SER A 81 2.64 -5.35 21.36
CA SER A 81 3.79 -4.83 22.10
C SER A 81 4.50 -3.82 21.20
N GLY A 82 4.59 -2.55 21.64
CA GLY A 82 5.27 -1.50 20.89
C GLY A 82 4.55 -0.15 20.94
N GLY A 83 5.30 0.93 20.75
CA GLY A 83 4.73 2.28 20.60
C GLY A 83 4.11 2.48 19.21
N ALA A 84 3.37 3.57 19.02
CA ALA A 84 2.85 3.91 17.69
C ALA A 84 4.00 4.23 16.73
N MET A 85 3.99 3.63 15.53
CA MET A 85 4.87 4.04 14.45
C MET A 85 4.30 5.27 13.73
N GLN A 86 5.14 6.25 13.43
CA GLN A 86 4.76 7.46 12.71
C GLN A 86 5.28 7.46 11.28
N ALA A 87 4.49 7.95 10.33
CA ALA A 87 4.92 8.15 8.95
C ALA A 87 4.55 9.54 8.44
N PHE A 88 5.46 10.17 7.68
CA PHE A 88 5.24 11.45 7.03
C PHE A 88 4.98 11.22 5.54
N ILE A 89 3.73 10.92 5.18
CA ILE A 89 3.35 10.54 3.81
C ILE A 89 2.60 11.63 3.02
N ASP A 90 2.18 12.70 3.69
CA ASP A 90 1.51 13.84 3.04
C ASP A 90 1.59 15.14 3.86
N SER A 91 0.88 16.17 3.41
CA SER A 91 0.89 17.52 3.98
C SER A 91 0.50 17.63 5.45
N ARG A 92 0.06 16.55 6.11
CA ARG A 92 -0.24 16.54 7.55
C ARG A 92 1.00 16.44 8.43
N GLY A 93 2.18 16.18 7.87
CA GLY A 93 3.38 15.88 8.66
C GLY A 93 3.44 14.41 9.08
N ALA A 94 4.25 14.11 10.09
CA ALA A 94 4.30 12.77 10.68
C ALA A 94 3.05 12.52 11.53
N PHE A 95 2.42 11.36 11.36
CA PHE A 95 1.27 10.94 12.16
C PHE A 95 1.29 9.43 12.41
N ASP A 96 0.62 9.03 13.50
CA ASP A 96 0.57 7.64 13.96
C ASP A 96 -0.12 6.73 12.94
N GLN A 97 0.29 5.46 12.93
CA GLN A 97 -0.38 4.39 12.18
C GLN A 97 -1.88 4.36 12.46
N GLN A 98 -2.68 4.07 11.43
CA GLN A 98 -4.13 3.93 11.58
C GLN A 98 -4.55 2.53 12.05
N GLY A 99 -3.64 1.57 11.97
CA GLY A 99 -3.82 0.23 12.54
C GLY A 99 -2.67 -0.70 12.18
N GLU A 100 -2.67 -1.85 12.85
CA GLU A 100 -1.76 -2.98 12.65
C GLU A 100 -2.58 -4.22 12.29
N ILE A 101 -2.17 -4.92 11.25
CA ILE A 101 -2.91 -6.02 10.63
C ILE A 101 -1.97 -7.20 10.48
N ARG A 102 -2.44 -8.39 10.84
CA ARG A 102 -1.65 -9.61 10.99
C ARG A 102 -2.23 -10.74 10.13
N PHE A 103 -1.39 -11.63 9.61
CA PHE A 103 -1.85 -12.73 8.78
C PHE A 103 -2.65 -13.71 9.63
N ALA A 104 -3.90 -14.00 9.24
CA ALA A 104 -4.88 -14.65 10.11
C ALA A 104 -4.78 -16.19 10.15
N TYR A 105 -3.90 -16.84 9.37
CA TYR A 105 -3.78 -18.31 9.35
C TYR A 105 -5.10 -19.10 9.14
N GLY A 106 -6.11 -18.47 8.51
CA GLY A 106 -7.45 -19.06 8.34
C GLY A 106 -8.39 -18.89 9.54
N GLU A 107 -7.95 -18.22 10.60
CA GLU A 107 -8.79 -17.78 11.71
C GLU A 107 -9.86 -16.81 11.21
N ASN A 108 -11.00 -16.80 11.89
CA ASN A 108 -12.10 -15.91 11.51
C ASN A 108 -11.64 -14.44 11.65
N PRO A 109 -11.56 -13.67 10.57
CA PRO A 109 -11.09 -12.28 10.62
C PRO A 109 -12.08 -11.32 11.33
N ASP A 110 -13.28 -11.81 11.69
CA ASP A 110 -14.25 -11.14 12.56
C ASP A 110 -14.29 -11.70 14.00
N GLY A 111 -13.48 -12.70 14.30
CA GLY A 111 -13.34 -13.30 15.62
C GLY A 111 -12.35 -12.55 16.50
N GLU A 112 -11.51 -13.28 17.23
CA GLU A 112 -10.58 -12.72 18.21
C GLU A 112 -9.34 -12.06 17.58
N GLY A 113 -9.15 -12.18 16.26
CA GLY A 113 -7.98 -11.68 15.53
C GLY A 113 -6.98 -12.80 15.24
N SER A 114 -5.80 -12.43 14.72
CA SER A 114 -4.74 -13.41 14.42
C SER A 114 -3.96 -13.80 15.68
N CYS A 115 -4.48 -14.77 16.44
CA CYS A 115 -3.86 -15.22 17.69
C CYS A 115 -2.76 -16.24 17.47
N PHE A 116 -2.83 -17.01 16.38
CA PHE A 116 -1.80 -17.99 16.05
C PHE A 116 -0.49 -17.34 15.58
N GLU A 117 -0.55 -16.17 14.94
CA GLU A 117 0.67 -15.46 14.50
C GLU A 117 1.55 -15.04 15.69
N SER A 118 0.97 -14.64 16.82
CA SER A 118 1.74 -14.32 18.03
C SER A 118 2.57 -15.50 18.57
N LEU A 119 2.30 -16.73 18.11
CA LEU A 119 3.08 -17.92 18.43
C LEU A 119 4.00 -18.36 17.28
N ALA A 120 3.52 -18.28 16.04
CA ALA A 120 4.18 -18.82 14.85
C ALA A 120 5.04 -17.82 14.08
N GLY A 121 4.95 -16.52 14.38
CA GLY A 121 5.46 -15.47 13.48
C GLY A 121 4.55 -15.34 12.26
N GLY A 122 4.91 -14.50 11.31
CA GLY A 122 4.17 -14.34 10.07
C GLY A 122 4.16 -12.93 9.50
N ASN A 123 3.32 -12.76 8.49
CA ASN A 123 3.20 -11.51 7.76
C ASN A 123 2.30 -10.53 8.50
N HIS A 124 2.81 -9.34 8.77
CA HIS A 124 2.03 -8.23 9.30
C HIS A 124 2.27 -6.95 8.50
N PHE A 125 1.35 -6.00 8.64
CA PHE A 125 1.58 -4.65 8.17
C PHE A 125 0.91 -3.59 9.03
N ARG A 126 1.56 -2.43 9.13
CA ARG A 126 0.96 -1.18 9.62
C ARG A 126 0.54 -0.32 8.44
N TYR A 127 -0.47 0.53 8.60
CA TYR A 127 -0.99 1.32 7.48
C TYR A 127 -1.30 2.79 7.78
N TRP A 128 -1.14 3.61 6.74
CA TRP A 128 -1.49 5.03 6.69
C TRP A 128 -2.18 5.34 5.36
N GLN A 129 -3.19 6.20 5.37
CA GLN A 129 -3.88 6.65 4.17
C GLN A 129 -3.40 8.04 3.79
N GLN A 130 -2.99 8.24 2.53
CA GLN A 130 -2.68 9.56 1.99
C GLN A 130 -3.96 10.34 1.68
N GLN A 131 -4.11 11.54 2.24
CA GLN A 131 -5.37 12.31 2.21
C GLN A 131 -5.77 12.74 0.78
N LYS A 132 -4.81 13.14 -0.06
CA LYS A 132 -5.10 13.68 -1.39
C LYS A 132 -5.49 12.62 -2.44
N THR A 133 -4.97 11.40 -2.29
CA THR A 133 -5.14 10.32 -3.28
C THR A 133 -5.99 9.16 -2.75
N ASN A 134 -6.21 9.11 -1.44
CA ASN A 134 -6.79 7.99 -0.71
C ASN A 134 -6.00 6.67 -0.82
N ALA A 135 -4.73 6.73 -1.26
CA ALA A 135 -3.85 5.57 -1.32
C ALA A 135 -3.44 5.12 0.09
N TRP A 136 -3.42 3.82 0.32
CA TRP A 136 -2.93 3.24 1.57
C TRP A 136 -1.47 2.86 1.41
N PHE A 137 -0.60 3.40 2.26
CA PHE A 137 0.80 3.01 2.38
C PHE A 137 0.91 1.99 3.50
N LEU A 138 1.49 0.83 3.22
CA LEU A 138 1.68 -0.24 4.19
C LEU A 138 3.17 -0.44 4.45
N ALA A 139 3.53 -0.53 5.72
CA ALA A 139 4.81 -1.05 6.16
C ALA A 139 4.64 -2.55 6.41
N ALA A 140 4.99 -3.37 5.42
CA ALA A 140 4.81 -4.82 5.47
C ALA A 140 6.11 -5.55 5.80
N SER A 141 6.01 -6.55 6.68
CA SER A 141 7.14 -7.36 7.12
C SER A 141 6.69 -8.79 7.41
N HIS A 142 7.65 -9.71 7.38
CA HIS A 142 7.51 -11.06 7.91
C HIS A 142 8.32 -11.17 9.20
N GLU A 143 7.66 -11.46 10.32
CA GLU A 143 8.27 -11.72 11.62
C GLU A 143 8.55 -13.22 11.78
N GLU A 144 9.69 -13.54 12.37
CA GLU A 144 10.03 -14.86 12.87
C GLU A 144 9.13 -15.23 14.07
N ASN A 145 9.14 -16.51 14.43
CA ASN A 145 8.26 -17.06 15.45
C ASN A 145 8.65 -16.63 16.88
N LEU A 146 7.82 -16.98 17.87
CA LEU A 146 8.04 -16.64 19.29
C LEU A 146 9.35 -17.22 19.85
N PHE A 147 9.84 -18.36 19.36
CA PHE A 147 11.11 -18.96 19.79
C PHE A 147 12.34 -18.18 19.30
N GLU A 148 12.15 -17.37 18.25
CA GLU A 148 13.16 -16.45 17.69
C GLU A 148 12.92 -15.00 18.16
N HIS A 149 12.07 -14.80 19.18
CA HIS A 149 11.77 -13.49 19.78
C HIS A 149 11.14 -12.46 18.84
N HIS A 150 10.40 -12.89 17.80
CA HIS A 150 9.74 -11.98 16.85
C HIS A 150 10.70 -11.03 16.13
N THR A 151 11.94 -11.46 15.86
CA THR A 151 12.83 -10.73 14.95
C THR A 151 12.27 -10.74 13.54
N ILE A 152 12.55 -9.69 12.75
CA ILE A 152 12.22 -9.72 11.32
C ILE A 152 13.16 -10.73 10.66
N GLU A 153 12.62 -11.69 9.91
CA GLU A 153 13.40 -12.70 9.20
C GLU A 153 14.44 -12.03 8.30
N PRO A 154 15.62 -12.64 8.04
CA PRO A 154 16.46 -12.21 6.93
C PRO A 154 15.64 -11.99 5.66
N ASN A 155 15.74 -10.80 5.06
CA ASN A 155 14.93 -10.38 3.90
C ASN A 155 13.41 -10.24 4.17
N GLY A 156 12.99 -10.21 5.43
CA GLY A 156 11.60 -10.23 5.89
C GLY A 156 10.74 -9.07 5.38
N TYR A 157 11.33 -7.91 5.09
CA TYR A 157 10.59 -6.81 4.42
C TYR A 157 10.20 -7.15 2.98
N ASN A 158 11.10 -7.76 2.21
CA ASN A 158 10.77 -8.14 0.83
C ASN A 158 9.81 -9.34 0.83
N ILE A 159 10.01 -10.31 1.74
CA ILE A 159 9.11 -11.47 1.92
C ILE A 159 7.70 -10.99 2.28
N GLY A 160 7.56 -10.14 3.30
CA GLY A 160 6.27 -9.60 3.75
C GLY A 160 5.51 -8.89 2.62
N ARG A 161 6.21 -8.04 1.85
CA ARG A 161 5.65 -7.38 0.65
C ARG A 161 5.16 -8.40 -0.38
N ASP A 162 6.00 -9.37 -0.72
CA ASP A 162 5.74 -10.28 -1.84
C ASP A 162 4.62 -11.29 -1.51
N GLU A 163 4.48 -11.67 -0.24
CA GLU A 163 3.36 -12.46 0.28
C GLU A 163 2.02 -11.71 0.19
N ILE A 164 1.98 -10.42 0.57
CA ILE A 164 0.78 -9.58 0.38
C ILE A 164 0.42 -9.52 -1.11
N VAL A 165 1.40 -9.28 -1.99
CA VAL A 165 1.18 -9.24 -3.45
C VAL A 165 0.62 -10.57 -3.96
N LYS A 166 1.21 -11.70 -3.54
CA LYS A 166 0.77 -13.05 -3.92
C LYS A 166 -0.67 -13.32 -3.51
N SER A 167 -1.09 -12.90 -2.32
CA SER A 167 -2.47 -13.05 -1.86
C SER A 167 -3.42 -12.08 -2.55
N ALA A 168 -3.02 -10.81 -2.70
CA ALA A 168 -3.86 -9.75 -3.26
C ALA A 168 -4.18 -9.88 -4.75
N THR A 169 -3.25 -10.45 -5.53
CA THR A 169 -3.41 -10.63 -6.98
C THR A 169 -4.26 -11.86 -7.36
N LYS A 170 -4.70 -12.64 -6.37
CA LYS A 170 -5.71 -13.68 -6.57
C LYS A 170 -7.10 -13.06 -6.37
N PRO A 171 -8.09 -13.38 -7.23
CA PRO A 171 -9.47 -13.02 -6.96
C PRO A 171 -9.90 -13.52 -5.58
N SER A 172 -10.46 -12.63 -4.77
CA SER A 172 -10.89 -12.93 -3.40
C SER A 172 -12.28 -12.37 -3.14
N THR A 173 -12.95 -12.85 -2.11
CA THR A 173 -14.31 -12.44 -1.76
C THR A 173 -14.45 -12.34 -0.25
N TYR A 174 -15.14 -11.31 0.22
CA TYR A 174 -15.46 -11.17 1.63
C TYR A 174 -16.81 -10.48 1.79
N LYS A 175 -17.74 -11.13 2.50
CA LYS A 175 -19.12 -10.66 2.74
C LYS A 175 -19.84 -10.15 1.47
N GLY A 176 -19.68 -10.88 0.36
CA GLY A 176 -20.32 -10.55 -0.92
C GLY A 176 -19.62 -9.50 -1.77
N MET A 177 -18.53 -8.88 -1.28
CA MET A 177 -17.66 -8.03 -2.11
C MET A 177 -16.61 -8.88 -2.82
N HIS A 178 -16.46 -8.68 -4.12
CA HIS A 178 -15.43 -9.33 -4.92
C HIS A 178 -14.26 -8.38 -5.17
N PHE A 179 -13.05 -8.83 -4.83
CA PHE A 179 -11.83 -8.05 -4.99
C PHE A 179 -10.94 -8.67 -6.06
N ASN A 180 -10.42 -7.83 -6.95
CA ASN A 180 -9.39 -8.18 -7.91
C ASN A 180 -8.29 -7.12 -7.88
N ALA A 181 -7.03 -7.52 -8.00
CA ALA A 181 -5.92 -6.59 -7.98
C ALA A 181 -4.88 -6.87 -9.06
N THR A 182 -4.24 -5.81 -9.53
CA THR A 182 -3.02 -5.87 -10.34
C THR A 182 -1.87 -5.24 -9.56
N VAL A 183 -0.65 -5.71 -9.80
CA VAL A 183 0.56 -5.17 -9.15
C VAL A 183 1.49 -4.52 -10.17
N LYS A 184 2.08 -3.39 -9.79
CA LYS A 184 3.22 -2.79 -10.46
C LYS A 184 4.31 -2.50 -9.44
N TYR A 185 5.54 -2.94 -9.69
CA TYR A 185 6.68 -2.54 -8.88
C TYR A 185 7.23 -1.19 -9.35
N VAL A 186 7.53 -0.31 -8.40
CA VAL A 186 8.17 0.99 -8.65
C VAL A 186 9.43 1.11 -7.79
N THR A 187 10.39 1.91 -8.24
CA THR A 187 11.62 2.24 -7.52
C THR A 187 11.69 3.74 -7.23
N GLY A 188 12.65 4.15 -6.40
CA GLY A 188 12.90 5.58 -6.07
C GLY A 188 12.13 6.11 -4.85
N LEU A 189 11.20 5.31 -4.32
CA LEU A 189 10.53 5.57 -3.04
C LEU A 189 11.39 5.12 -1.85
N LEU A 190 12.03 3.95 -1.97
CA LEU A 190 12.89 3.33 -0.98
C LEU A 190 14.34 3.21 -1.50
N PRO A 191 15.35 3.24 -0.61
CA PRO A 191 16.73 2.93 -1.00
C PRO A 191 16.92 1.43 -1.25
N THR A 192 18.01 1.05 -1.92
CA THR A 192 18.49 -0.34 -1.97
C THR A 192 19.55 -0.55 -0.89
N GLY A 193 19.57 -1.73 -0.26
CA GLY A 193 20.47 -2.05 0.85
C GLY A 193 19.82 -1.83 2.21
N SER A 194 20.63 -1.76 3.27
CA SER A 194 20.17 -1.73 4.67
C SER A 194 20.34 -0.38 5.37
N GLN A 195 20.97 0.60 4.72
CA GLN A 195 21.25 1.90 5.32
C GLN A 195 19.95 2.64 5.65
N GLY A 196 19.75 2.96 6.94
CA GLY A 196 18.54 3.60 7.45
C GLY A 196 17.31 2.70 7.54
N ILE A 197 17.46 1.39 7.28
CA ILE A 197 16.38 0.41 7.37
C ILE A 197 16.43 -0.28 8.74
N ASN A 198 15.26 -0.43 9.36
CA ASN A 198 15.14 -1.03 10.68
C ASN A 198 15.74 -2.46 10.70
N HIS A 199 16.33 -2.85 11.83
CA HIS A 199 17.12 -4.08 12.00
C HIS A 199 18.33 -4.26 11.05
N GLY A 200 18.69 -3.27 10.24
CA GLY A 200 19.79 -3.40 9.28
C GLY A 200 19.52 -4.42 8.15
N ILE A 201 18.25 -4.72 7.90
CA ILE A 201 17.84 -5.68 6.86
C ILE A 201 17.89 -5.01 5.49
N ALA A 202 18.59 -5.64 4.55
CA ALA A 202 18.70 -5.11 3.20
C ALA A 202 17.38 -5.27 2.44
N ILE A 203 16.94 -4.19 1.77
CA ILE A 203 15.77 -4.20 0.87
C ILE A 203 16.21 -4.01 -0.58
N ASP A 204 15.38 -4.47 -1.51
CA ASP A 204 15.66 -4.38 -2.96
C ASP A 204 15.32 -3.00 -3.56
N GLY A 205 14.79 -2.07 -2.75
CA GLY A 205 14.38 -0.72 -3.15
C GLY A 205 13.08 -0.66 -3.95
N LYS A 206 12.35 -1.77 -4.08
CA LYS A 206 11.05 -1.81 -4.77
C LYS A 206 9.90 -1.58 -3.79
N THR A 207 8.91 -0.83 -4.26
CA THR A 207 7.58 -0.71 -3.65
C THR A 207 6.56 -1.37 -4.56
N ALA A 208 5.71 -2.24 -4.02
CA ALA A 208 4.61 -2.85 -4.76
C ALA A 208 3.41 -1.90 -4.77
N VAL A 209 2.91 -1.53 -5.94
CA VAL A 209 1.69 -0.73 -6.10
C VAL A 209 0.56 -1.64 -6.54
N LEU A 210 -0.36 -1.92 -5.63
CA LEU A 210 -1.57 -2.69 -5.86
C LEU A 210 -2.71 -1.77 -6.28
N ARG A 211 -3.30 -2.06 -7.44
CA ARG A 211 -4.53 -1.42 -7.91
C ARG A 211 -5.68 -2.40 -7.74
N VAL A 212 -6.53 -2.14 -6.76
CA VAL A 212 -7.67 -2.98 -6.39
C VAL A 212 -8.94 -2.46 -7.05
N THR A 213 -9.77 -3.37 -7.54
CA THR A 213 -11.14 -3.13 -7.98
C THR A 213 -12.09 -3.94 -7.10
N VAL A 214 -13.22 -3.34 -6.75
CA VAL A 214 -14.29 -3.97 -5.98
C VAL A 214 -15.59 -3.98 -6.80
N SER A 215 -16.32 -5.09 -6.78
CA SER A 215 -17.64 -5.25 -7.38
C SER A 215 -18.59 -5.99 -6.46
#